data_AF-A0A914UJS4-F1
#
_entry.id   AF-A0A914UJS4-F1
#
_cell.length_a   1.000
_cell.length_b   1.000
_cell.length_c   1.000
_cell.angle_alpha   90.00
_cell.angle_beta   90.00
_cell.angle_gamma   90.00
#
_symmetry.space_group_name_H-M   'P 1'
#
loop_
_entity.id
_entity.type
_entity.pdbx_description
1 polymer ?
#
loop_
_entity_poly.entity_id
_entity_poly.type
_entity_poly.pdbx_seq_one_letter_code
_entity_poly.pdbx_strand_id
1 'polypeptide(L)'
;MSFAEGLAEADAFPDTFNGTITDSDDTHLTVKYSVYVGLGVLASFACCLPVAAILRHRHLRMKKEYIIVMALTFADFIEAFATTWAGSYRMIGLRNGWAHDSVPIIHCAQFPPVLLWRWSQTSTSFMLLVVSLDRYFAVADPLRYFQYRVSRQKPPLQ
;
A
#
# COMPACT_ATOMS: atom_id res chain seq x y z
N MET A 1 6.18 6.83 2.11
CA MET A 1 5.72 8.20 2.42
C MET A 1 5.08 8.86 1.21
N SER A 2 5.67 8.85 0.00
CA SER A 2 5.09 9.58 -1.16
C SER A 2 3.77 9.06 -1.78
N PHE A 3 3.33 7.83 -1.54
CA PHE A 3 2.08 7.33 -2.16
C PHE A 3 0.83 7.57 -1.30
N ALA A 4 1.00 7.67 0.03
CA ALA A 4 -0.09 7.90 0.97
C ALA A 4 -0.52 9.38 1.03
N GLU A 5 0.42 10.33 0.86
CA GLU A 5 0.09 11.76 0.74
C GLU A 5 -0.69 12.04 -0.57
N GLY A 6 -0.37 11.36 -1.67
CA GLY A 6 -1.13 11.49 -2.93
C GLY A 6 -2.55 10.89 -2.88
N LEU A 7 -2.81 9.94 -1.98
CA LEU A 7 -4.14 9.35 -1.76
C LEU A 7 -4.98 10.15 -0.76
N ALA A 8 -4.36 10.74 0.27
CA ALA A 8 -5.06 11.60 1.22
C ALA A 8 -5.54 12.92 0.59
N GLU A 9 -4.82 13.42 -0.42
CA GLU A 9 -5.21 14.64 -1.15
C GLU A 9 -6.36 14.38 -2.15
N ALA A 10 -6.60 13.11 -2.52
CA ALA A 10 -7.71 12.71 -3.39
C ALA A 10 -9.06 12.59 -2.63
N ASP A 11 -9.02 12.35 -1.31
CA ASP A 11 -10.20 12.30 -0.44
C ASP A 11 -10.61 13.69 0.10
N ALA A 12 -9.85 14.76 -0.22
CA ALA A 12 -10.08 16.13 0.23
C ALA A 12 -10.60 17.09 -0.86
N PHE A 13 -11.34 16.60 -1.86
CA PHE A 13 -12.04 17.50 -2.79
C PHE A 13 -13.39 17.93 -2.18
N PRO A 14 -13.64 19.24 -2.00
CA PRO A 14 -14.80 19.71 -1.25
C PRO A 14 -16.12 19.38 -1.95
N ASP A 15 -17.04 18.80 -1.19
CA ASP A 15 -18.47 18.68 -1.52
C ASP A 15 -19.07 20.08 -1.62
N THR A 16 -18.97 20.72 -2.78
CA THR A 16 -19.76 21.92 -3.05
C THR A 16 -20.06 22.00 -4.54
N PHE A 17 -21.20 21.45 -4.99
CA PHE A 17 -21.97 22.15 -6.01
C PHE A 17 -23.41 21.66 -6.18
N ASN A 18 -24.24 22.60 -6.59
CA ASN A 18 -25.68 22.66 -6.48
C ASN A 18 -26.37 22.17 -7.78
N GLY A 19 -27.14 21.08 -7.70
CA GLY A 19 -28.47 20.94 -8.33
C GLY A 19 -28.70 20.92 -9.85
N THR A 20 -27.72 20.95 -10.77
CA THR A 20 -28.04 21.06 -12.22
C THR A 20 -27.16 20.30 -13.23
N ILE A 21 -26.41 19.26 -12.83
CA ILE A 21 -25.47 18.56 -13.74
C ILE A 21 -25.66 17.04 -13.62
N THR A 22 -26.26 16.39 -14.61
CA THR A 22 -26.43 14.92 -14.64
C THR A 22 -25.74 14.25 -15.83
N ASP A 23 -24.87 14.97 -16.56
CA ASP A 23 -24.13 14.42 -17.73
C ASP A 23 -22.64 14.78 -17.71
N SER A 24 -22.27 15.98 -17.24
CA SER A 24 -20.85 16.35 -17.06
C SER A 24 -20.19 15.77 -15.79
N ASP A 25 -20.97 15.41 -14.76
CA ASP A 25 -20.42 14.86 -13.51
C ASP A 25 -20.06 13.38 -13.63
N ASP A 26 -20.85 12.60 -14.37
CA ASP A 26 -20.62 11.15 -14.56
C ASP A 26 -19.38 10.86 -15.41
N THR A 27 -19.14 11.68 -16.44
CA THR A 27 -17.93 11.60 -17.26
C THR A 27 -16.68 11.91 -16.44
N HIS A 28 -16.77 12.89 -15.54
CA HIS A 28 -15.67 13.24 -14.63
C HIS A 28 -15.40 12.16 -13.56
N LEU A 29 -16.45 11.57 -12.97
CA LEU A 29 -16.32 10.43 -12.03
C LEU A 29 -15.70 9.21 -12.73
N THR A 30 -16.17 8.89 -13.93
CA THR A 30 -15.67 7.74 -14.71
C THR A 30 -14.18 7.88 -15.05
N VAL A 31 -13.74 9.08 -15.45
CA VAL A 31 -12.32 9.35 -15.71
C VAL A 31 -11.49 9.20 -14.43
N LYS A 32 -11.93 9.77 -13.30
CA LYS A 32 -11.24 9.64 -12.01
C LYS A 32 -11.03 8.17 -11.60
N TYR A 33 -12.09 7.37 -11.63
CA TYR A 33 -11.98 5.95 -11.26
C TYR A 33 -11.16 5.14 -12.26
N SER A 34 -11.20 5.48 -13.55
CA SER A 34 -10.37 4.81 -14.56
C SER A 34 -8.87 5.03 -14.34
N VAL A 35 -8.47 6.27 -14.01
CA VAL A 35 -7.09 6.62 -13.67
C VAL A 35 -6.68 5.92 -12.37
N TYR A 36 -7.56 5.88 -11.38
CA TYR A 36 -7.33 5.21 -10.11
C TYR A 36 -7.06 3.70 -10.29
N VAL A 37 -7.87 3.02 -11.10
CA VAL A 37 -7.69 1.59 -11.41
C VAL A 37 -6.40 1.38 -12.21
N GLY A 38 -6.10 2.22 -13.20
CA GLY A 38 -4.88 2.14 -13.99
C GLY A 38 -3.61 2.27 -13.14
N LEU A 39 -3.59 3.23 -12.22
CA LEU A 39 -2.49 3.42 -11.28
C LEU A 39 -2.33 2.24 -10.31
N GLY A 40 -3.44 1.71 -9.79
CA GLY A 40 -3.43 0.52 -8.92
C GLY A 40 -2.83 -0.70 -9.62
N VAL A 41 -3.24 -0.97 -10.87
CA VAL A 41 -2.70 -2.08 -11.67
C VAL A 41 -1.20 -1.91 -11.90
N LEU A 42 -0.76 -0.72 -12.31
CA LEU A 42 0.66 -0.44 -12.54
C LEU A 42 1.49 -0.63 -11.25
N ALA A 43 0.98 -0.13 -10.12
CA ALA A 43 1.62 -0.29 -8.81
C ALA A 43 1.69 -1.77 -8.39
N SER A 44 0.65 -2.56 -8.63
CA SER A 44 0.67 -4.00 -8.38
C SER A 44 1.76 -4.69 -9.19
N PHE A 45 1.88 -4.41 -10.49
CA PHE A 45 2.94 -4.97 -11.34
C PHE A 45 4.34 -4.56 -10.86
N ALA A 46 4.53 -3.28 -10.53
CA ALA A 46 5.79 -2.78 -10.01
C ALA A 46 6.20 -3.46 -8.70
N CYS A 47 5.25 -3.74 -7.81
CA CYS A 47 5.51 -4.42 -6.53
C CYS A 47 5.72 -5.94 -6.68
N CYS A 48 5.14 -6.57 -7.70
CA CYS A 48 5.38 -7.99 -7.98
C CYS A 48 6.84 -8.29 -8.35
N LEU A 49 7.50 -7.39 -9.08
CA LEU A 49 8.88 -7.59 -9.56
C LEU A 49 9.90 -7.81 -8.42
N PRO A 50 10.02 -6.94 -7.39
CA PRO A 50 10.96 -7.15 -6.30
C PRO A 50 10.60 -8.37 -5.44
N VAL A 51 9.31 -8.64 -5.22
CA VAL A 51 8.87 -9.83 -4.49
C VAL A 51 9.31 -11.09 -5.24
N ALA A 52 9.05 -11.18 -6.56
CA ALA A 52 9.48 -12.30 -7.39
C ALA A 52 11.02 -12.44 -7.44
N ALA A 53 11.75 -11.32 -7.54
CA ALA A 53 13.20 -11.31 -7.57
C ALA A 53 13.82 -11.83 -6.25
N ILE A 54 13.32 -11.38 -5.10
CA ILE A 54 13.76 -11.84 -3.77
C ILE A 54 13.36 -13.30 -3.54
N LEU A 55 12.19 -13.72 -4.06
CA LEU A 55 11.78 -15.11 -3.96
C LEU A 55 12.67 -16.03 -4.80
N ARG A 56 13.14 -15.58 -5.97
CA ARG A 56 14.00 -16.37 -6.86
C ARG A 56 15.43 -16.55 -6.34
N HIS A 57 15.98 -15.57 -5.64
CA HIS A 57 17.37 -15.63 -5.14
C HIS A 57 17.46 -15.87 -3.62
N ARG A 58 17.72 -17.12 -3.25
CA ARG A 58 17.84 -17.57 -1.84
C ARG A 58 18.95 -16.86 -1.05
N HIS A 59 20.03 -16.45 -1.72
CA HIS A 59 21.19 -15.80 -1.09
C HIS A 59 20.87 -14.40 -0.54
N LEU A 60 19.92 -13.67 -1.14
CA LEU A 60 19.55 -12.33 -0.68
C LEU A 60 18.66 -12.36 0.58
N ARG A 61 17.93 -13.47 0.82
CA ARG A 61 17.02 -13.62 1.97
C ARG A 61 17.71 -13.76 3.32
N MET A 62 19.01 -14.04 3.35
CA MET A 62 19.78 -14.21 4.60
C MET A 62 20.11 -12.86 5.27
N LYS A 63 20.02 -11.76 4.53
CA LYS A 63 20.29 -10.41 5.07
C LYS A 63 19.00 -9.81 5.61
N LYS A 64 19.03 -9.35 6.87
CA LYS A 64 17.89 -8.71 7.56
C LYS A 64 17.29 -7.54 6.75
N GLU A 65 18.13 -6.80 6.04
CA GLU A 65 17.72 -5.66 5.22
C GLU A 65 16.74 -6.06 4.11
N TYR A 66 16.97 -7.21 3.44
CA TYR A 66 16.09 -7.68 2.37
C TYR A 66 14.78 -8.29 2.89
N ILE A 67 14.76 -8.81 4.12
CA ILE A 67 13.53 -9.32 4.75
C ILE A 67 12.55 -8.16 4.99
N ILE A 68 13.06 -7.02 5.47
CA ILE A 68 12.24 -5.83 5.72
C ILE A 68 11.72 -5.25 4.39
N VAL A 69 12.59 -5.14 3.38
CA VAL A 69 12.19 -4.68 2.04
C VAL A 69 11.13 -5.60 1.42
N MET A 70 11.25 -6.92 1.61
CA MET A 70 10.25 -7.88 1.15
C MET A 70 8.90 -7.68 1.85
N ALA A 71 8.90 -7.44 3.16
CA ALA A 71 7.66 -7.19 3.91
C ALA A 71 6.99 -5.87 3.49
N LEU A 72 7.78 -4.82 3.26
CA LEU A 72 7.28 -3.52 2.80
C LEU A 72 6.67 -3.61 1.40
N THR A 73 7.40 -4.19 0.44
CA THR A 73 6.91 -4.37 -0.94
C THR A 73 5.68 -5.29 -1.02
N PHE A 74 5.56 -6.24 -0.10
CA PHE A 74 4.37 -7.08 0.02
C PHE A 74 3.15 -6.30 0.57
N ALA A 75 3.34 -5.42 1.54
CA ALA A 75 2.28 -4.53 2.03
C ALA A 75 1.82 -3.56 0.92
N ASP A 76 2.75 -2.96 0.19
CA ASP A 76 2.46 -2.09 -0.96
C ASP A 76 1.70 -2.84 -2.06
N PHE A 77 2.04 -4.11 -2.30
CA PHE A 77 1.30 -4.96 -3.24
C PHE A 77 -0.17 -5.17 -2.79
N ILE A 78 -0.39 -5.46 -1.50
CA ILE A 78 -1.73 -5.64 -0.94
C ILE A 78 -2.55 -4.35 -1.05
N GLU A 79 -1.92 -3.19 -0.81
CA GLU A 79 -2.57 -1.89 -0.96
C GLU A 79 -2.96 -1.62 -2.43
N ALA A 80 -2.03 -1.83 -3.36
CA ALA A 80 -2.30 -1.68 -4.80
C ALA A 80 -3.41 -2.64 -5.30
N PHE A 81 -3.45 -3.86 -4.75
CA PHE A 81 -4.49 -4.83 -5.08
C PHE A 81 -5.86 -4.42 -4.51
N ALA A 82 -5.91 -3.98 -3.25
CA ALA A 82 -7.14 -3.53 -2.60
C ALA A 82 -7.73 -2.29 -3.28
N THR A 83 -6.90 -1.33 -3.67
CA THR A 83 -7.31 -0.13 -4.41
C THR A 83 -7.83 -0.47 -5.81
N THR A 84 -7.15 -1.35 -6.54
CA THR A 84 -7.62 -1.86 -7.84
C THR A 84 -8.98 -2.55 -7.72
N TRP A 85 -9.16 -3.39 -6.69
CA TRP A 85 -10.43 -4.09 -6.43
C TRP A 85 -11.56 -3.11 -6.07
N ALA A 86 -11.30 -2.15 -5.19
CA ALA A 86 -12.26 -1.13 -4.79
C ALA A 86 -12.67 -0.22 -5.96
N GLY A 87 -11.71 0.22 -6.78
CA GLY A 87 -11.96 1.02 -7.98
C GLY A 87 -12.77 0.24 -9.03
N SER A 88 -12.45 -1.04 -9.24
CA SER A 88 -13.18 -1.91 -10.17
C SER A 88 -14.63 -2.12 -9.72
N TYR A 89 -14.86 -2.34 -8.42
CA TYR A 89 -16.21 -2.48 -7.87
C TYR A 89 -17.05 -1.21 -8.07
N ARG A 90 -16.46 -0.03 -7.84
CA ARG A 90 -17.13 1.26 -8.09
C ARG A 90 -17.44 1.46 -9.58
N MET A 91 -16.50 1.17 -10.48
CA MET A 91 -16.72 1.26 -11.94
C MET A 91 -17.86 0.36 -12.44
N ILE A 92 -17.99 -0.85 -11.90
CA ILE A 92 -19.09 -1.76 -12.23
C ILE A 92 -20.42 -1.22 -11.69
N GLY A 93 -20.43 -0.66 -10.47
CA GLY A 93 -21.61 -0.03 -9.88
C GLY A 93 -22.13 1.16 -10.69
N LEU A 94 -21.24 2.02 -11.19
CA LEU A 94 -21.60 3.13 -12.09
C LEU A 94 -22.21 2.62 -13.41
N ARG A 95 -21.63 1.57 -14.01
CA ARG A 95 -22.18 0.96 -15.23
C ARG A 95 -23.59 0.38 -15.05
N ASN A 96 -23.88 -0.13 -13.86
CA ASN A 96 -25.19 -0.71 -13.54
C ASN A 96 -26.20 0.32 -13.01
N GLY A 97 -25.83 1.60 -12.93
CA GLY A 97 -26.71 2.67 -12.45
C GLY A 97 -26.93 2.69 -10.93
N TRP A 98 -26.09 2.02 -10.15
CA TRP A 98 -26.20 1.96 -8.68
C TRP A 98 -25.56 3.16 -7.96
N ALA A 99 -25.43 4.29 -8.66
CA ALA A 99 -24.74 5.48 -8.16
C ALA A 99 -25.49 6.18 -7.00
N HIS A 100 -26.78 5.89 -6.80
CA HIS A 100 -27.63 6.58 -5.82
C HIS A 100 -28.05 5.75 -4.60
N ASP A 101 -27.67 4.48 -4.55
CA ASP A 101 -27.95 3.66 -3.37
C ASP A 101 -26.93 3.99 -2.27
N SER A 102 -27.35 4.82 -1.32
CA SER A 102 -26.58 5.19 -0.14
C SER A 102 -26.42 3.98 0.77
N VAL A 103 -25.31 3.25 0.62
CA VAL A 103 -24.95 2.15 1.52
C VAL A 103 -24.60 2.73 2.90
N PRO A 104 -25.13 2.19 4.02
CA PRO A 104 -24.77 2.67 5.35
C PRO A 104 -23.26 2.52 5.62
N ILE A 105 -22.69 3.52 6.30
CA ILE A 105 -21.24 3.65 6.59
C ILE A 105 -20.61 2.38 7.17
N ILE A 106 -21.35 1.66 8.00
CA ILE A 106 -20.88 0.45 8.71
C ILE A 106 -20.62 -0.70 7.71
N HIS A 107 -21.50 -0.85 6.71
CA HIS A 107 -21.32 -1.83 5.64
C HIS A 107 -20.16 -1.46 4.71
N CYS A 108 -19.90 -0.16 4.54
CA CYS A 108 -18.74 0.32 3.79
C CYS A 108 -17.42 0.09 4.55
N ALA A 109 -17.42 0.29 5.88
CA ALA A 109 -16.25 0.11 6.73
C ALA A 109 -15.83 -1.36 6.88
N GLN A 110 -16.79 -2.29 6.87
CA GLN A 110 -16.53 -3.73 6.95
C GLN A 110 -16.25 -4.36 5.58
N PHE A 111 -16.27 -3.56 4.51
CA PHE A 111 -15.97 -4.06 3.17
C PHE A 111 -14.50 -4.55 3.11
N PRO A 112 -14.22 -5.80 2.71
CA PRO A 112 -12.89 -6.39 2.77
C PRO A 112 -11.76 -5.54 2.16
N PRO A 113 -11.94 -4.84 1.02
CA PRO A 113 -10.94 -3.93 0.46
C PRO A 113 -10.57 -2.75 1.36
N VAL A 114 -11.55 -2.14 2.03
CA VAL A 114 -11.33 -0.99 2.93
C VAL A 114 -10.60 -1.44 4.19
N LEU A 115 -10.97 -2.61 4.71
CA LEU A 115 -10.30 -3.21 5.85
C LEU A 115 -8.85 -3.55 5.52
N LEU A 116 -8.60 -4.22 4.39
CA LEU A 116 -7.25 -4.56 3.92
C LEU A 116 -6.39 -3.31 3.72
N TRP A 117 -6.96 -2.24 3.19
CA TRP A 117 -6.26 -0.98 3.03
C TRP A 117 -5.81 -0.40 4.37
N ARG A 118 -6.71 -0.37 5.36
CA ARG A 118 -6.42 0.15 6.72
C ARG A 118 -5.35 -0.67 7.44
N TRP A 119 -5.40 -1.99 7.30
CA TRP A 119 -4.38 -2.89 7.85
C TRP A 119 -3.02 -2.71 7.17
N SER A 120 -2.99 -2.52 5.85
CA SER A 120 -1.74 -2.31 5.11
C SER A 120 -1.02 -1.04 5.58
N GLN A 121 -1.74 0.09 5.68
CA GLN A 121 -1.15 1.36 6.14
C GLN A 121 -0.59 1.28 7.56
N THR A 122 -1.27 0.54 8.44
CA THR A 122 -0.79 0.30 9.81
C THR A 122 0.48 -0.55 9.81
N SER A 123 0.53 -1.59 8.99
CA SER A 123 1.70 -2.47 8.85
C SER A 123 2.92 -1.72 8.31
N THR A 124 2.73 -0.93 7.25
CA THR A 124 3.80 -0.11 6.65
C THR A 124 4.36 0.90 7.65
N SER A 125 3.50 1.53 8.44
CA SER A 125 3.93 2.46 9.50
C SER A 125 4.78 1.77 10.57
N PHE A 126 4.36 0.58 11.02
CA PHE A 126 5.11 -0.20 11.99
C PHE A 126 6.47 -0.66 11.43
N MET A 127 6.52 -1.08 10.16
CA MET A 127 7.76 -1.47 9.49
C MET A 127 8.76 -0.31 9.38
N LEU A 128 8.29 0.89 9.01
CA LEU A 128 9.14 2.09 8.96
C LEU A 128 9.64 2.49 10.34
N LEU A 129 8.82 2.32 11.38
CA LEU A 129 9.22 2.55 12.76
C LEU A 129 10.32 1.57 13.19
N VAL A 130 10.17 0.27 12.89
CA VAL A 130 11.19 -0.74 13.19
C VAL A 130 12.51 -0.43 12.48
N VAL A 131 12.48 -0.02 11.21
CA VAL A 131 13.68 0.40 10.48
C VAL A 131 14.33 1.62 11.13
N SER A 132 13.52 2.61 11.50
CA SER A 132 14.01 3.82 12.15
C SER A 132 14.64 3.52 13.49
N LEU A 133 14.05 2.61 14.28
CA LEU A 133 14.63 2.14 15.54
C LEU A 133 15.95 1.38 15.33
N ASP A 134 16.03 0.49 14.33
CA ASP A 134 17.28 -0.22 14.01
C ASP A 134 18.41 0.76 13.69
N ARG A 135 18.11 1.81 12.91
CA ARG A 135 19.09 2.85 12.57
C ARG A 135 19.42 3.76 13.76
N TYR A 136 18.43 4.07 14.59
CA TYR A 136 18.64 4.83 15.82
C TYR A 136 19.60 4.10 16.77
N PHE A 137 19.39 2.81 17.02
CA PHE A 137 20.28 2.02 17.88
C PHE A 137 21.68 1.85 17.27
N ALA A 138 21.79 1.73 15.95
CA ALA A 138 23.08 1.65 15.28
C ALA A 138 23.92 2.93 15.44
N VAL A 139 23.26 4.10 15.50
CA VAL A 139 23.93 5.40 15.70
C VAL A 139 24.18 5.70 17.17
N ALA A 140 23.22 5.39 18.06
CA ALA A 140 23.33 5.67 19.49
C ALA A 140 24.41 4.82 20.18
N ASP A 141 24.61 3.57 19.73
CA ASP A 141 25.49 2.62 20.40
C ASP A 141 26.35 1.79 19.41
N PRO A 142 27.30 2.44 18.70
CA PRO A 142 28.02 1.81 17.58
C PRO A 142 28.84 0.58 18.02
N LEU A 143 29.41 0.59 19.23
CA LEU A 143 30.25 -0.50 19.73
C LEU A 143 29.47 -1.80 19.97
N ARG A 144 28.25 -1.69 20.53
CA ARG A 144 27.36 -2.84 20.74
C ARG A 144 26.80 -3.37 19.42
N TYR A 145 26.51 -2.48 18.47
CA TYR A 145 26.05 -2.87 17.14
C TYR A 145 27.13 -3.64 16.36
N PHE A 146 28.40 -3.21 16.43
CA PHE A 146 29.53 -3.93 15.83
C PHE A 146 29.74 -5.32 16.45
N GLN A 147 29.74 -5.42 17.79
CA GLN A 147 29.87 -6.72 18.48
C GLN A 147 28.73 -7.69 18.14
N TYR A 148 27.50 -7.19 18.01
CA TYR A 148 26.34 -8.00 17.61
C TYR A 148 26.45 -8.48 16.15
N ARG A 149 26.93 -7.65 15.21
CA ARG A 149 27.16 -8.07 13.81
C ARG A 149 28.28 -9.10 13.69
N VAL A 150 29.41 -8.90 14.38
CA VAL A 150 30.54 -9.85 14.36
C VAL A 150 30.12 -11.21 14.93
N SER A 151 29.33 -11.23 16.01
CA SER A 151 28.86 -12.48 16.62
C SER A 151 27.92 -13.30 15.71
N ARG A 152 27.20 -12.64 14.80
CA ARG A 152 26.35 -13.28 13.79
C ARG A 152 27.10 -13.75 12.54
N GLN A 153 28.31 -13.26 12.32
CA GLN A 153 29.13 -13.59 11.16
C GLN A 153 30.12 -14.73 11.45
N LYS A 154 29.76 -15.66 12.36
CA LYS A 154 30.47 -16.94 12.43
C LYS A 154 30.23 -17.67 11.11
N PRO A 155 31.28 -18.03 10.35
CA PRO A 155 31.10 -18.87 9.17
C PRO A 155 30.48 -20.21 9.60
N PRO A 156 29.70 -20.88 8.73
CA PRO A 156 29.34 -22.27 8.98
C PRO A 156 30.65 -23.04 9.17
N LEU A 157 30.77 -23.77 10.28
CA LEU A 157 31.84 -24.74 10.49
C LEU A 157 31.85 -25.67 9.27
N GLN A 158 32.89 -25.55 8.44
CA GLN A 158 33.34 -26.58 7.50
C GLN A 158 34.58 -27.23 8.11
#